data_AF-A0A7C5X2C2-F1
#
_entry.id   AF-A0A7C5X2C2-F1
#
_cell.length_a   1.000
_cell.length_b   1.000
_cell.length_c   1.000
_cell.angle_alpha   90.00
_cell.angle_beta   90.00
_cell.angle_gamma   90.00
#
_symmetry.space_group_name_H-M   'P 1'
#
loop_
_entity.id
_entity.type
_entity.pdbx_description
1 polymer ?
#
loop_
_entity_poly.entity_id
_entity_poly.type
_entity_poly.pdbx_seq_one_letter_code
_entity_poly.pdbx_strand_id
1 'polypeptide(L)'
;MGKNALGEAHPPGPTSAKMAQKQTAPKRFMFRTKYPNLWVHVQALYSSAMRLCLIGYGNVGYGFVRVLLRHGSWLRERFEFSPKIVAVHDLRRGTVLSPLGLDLMVLAKAWEENRDLLELGESPSGLDAFSVIKESNADVVLELTPTDLTTGEPAASHIRTALSLGKHVVTTNKGPVALFGKELLALAQEKRVHFRFEGTVMAGTP
;
A
#
# COMPACT_ATOMS: atom_id res chain seq x y z
N MET A 1 -5.51 -43.16 72.72
CA MET A 1 -5.22 -44.58 73.03
C MET A 1 -5.80 -45.44 71.90
N GLY A 2 -4.97 -46.25 71.23
CA GLY A 2 -5.34 -47.26 70.22
C GLY A 2 -5.42 -46.75 68.77
N LYS A 3 -4.49 -47.04 67.84
CA LYS A 3 -4.18 -48.32 67.12
C LYS A 3 -5.34 -48.74 66.19
N ASN A 4 -5.23 -49.02 64.88
CA ASN A 4 -4.22 -49.56 63.95
C ASN A 4 -4.61 -49.15 62.49
N ALA A 5 -3.73 -48.85 61.52
CA ALA A 5 -2.86 -49.75 60.72
C ALA A 5 -3.68 -50.85 59.98
N LEU A 6 -3.64 -51.07 58.66
CA LEU A 6 -2.54 -51.37 57.71
C LEU A 6 -3.13 -51.29 56.27
N GLY A 7 -2.44 -51.09 55.15
CA GLY A 7 -1.01 -51.01 54.79
C GLY A 7 -0.91 -50.76 53.27
N GLU A 8 0.05 -49.94 52.81
CA GLU A 8 1.22 -50.33 51.97
C GLU A 8 0.98 -50.15 50.44
N ALA A 9 1.89 -49.68 49.57
CA ALA A 9 3.26 -49.17 49.66
C ALA A 9 3.68 -48.40 48.36
N HIS A 10 4.50 -47.35 48.55
CA HIS A 10 5.69 -46.86 47.80
C HIS A 10 5.70 -46.29 46.34
N PRO A 11 6.70 -45.42 45.99
CA PRO A 11 6.64 -44.29 45.03
C PRO A 11 7.55 -44.51 43.79
N PRO A 12 7.64 -43.54 42.84
CA PRO A 12 8.78 -42.62 42.84
C PRO A 12 8.47 -41.19 42.32
N GLY A 13 9.47 -40.32 42.43
CA GLY A 13 9.41 -38.86 42.23
C GLY A 13 9.50 -38.32 40.78
N PRO A 14 10.11 -37.14 40.57
CA PRO A 14 9.57 -36.06 39.74
C PRO A 14 10.17 -36.01 38.33
N THR A 15 9.46 -35.47 37.31
CA THR A 15 10.07 -34.54 36.33
C THR A 15 9.08 -33.89 35.34
N SER A 16 9.36 -32.62 35.07
CA SER A 16 9.01 -31.75 33.94
C SER A 16 8.59 -32.38 32.60
N ALA A 17 7.59 -31.79 31.92
CA ALA A 17 7.72 -31.29 30.54
C ALA A 17 6.43 -30.62 29.99
N LYS A 18 6.59 -29.34 29.62
CA LYS A 18 5.99 -28.63 28.46
C LYS A 18 4.46 -28.46 28.40
N MET A 19 4.02 -27.28 28.87
CA MET A 19 2.88 -26.57 28.29
C MET A 19 3.16 -26.22 26.83
N ALA A 20 2.33 -26.73 25.93
CA ALA A 20 2.17 -26.21 24.57
C ALA A 20 0.71 -25.78 24.42
N GLN A 21 0.47 -24.46 24.49
CA GLN A 21 -0.81 -23.86 24.10
C GLN A 21 -1.00 -24.03 22.60
N LYS A 22 -1.91 -24.93 22.20
CA LYS A 22 -2.50 -24.91 20.85
C LYS A 22 -3.54 -23.78 20.83
N GLN A 23 -3.20 -22.66 20.19
CA GLN A 23 -4.20 -21.69 19.73
C GLN A 23 -5.08 -22.38 18.67
N THR A 24 -6.30 -22.72 19.05
CA THR A 24 -7.34 -23.21 18.14
C THR A 24 -7.95 -22.03 17.39
N ALA A 25 -7.92 -22.09 16.06
CA ALA A 25 -8.63 -21.15 15.18
C ALA A 25 -10.13 -21.07 15.55
N PRO A 26 -10.79 -19.90 15.39
CA PRO A 26 -12.17 -19.75 15.80
C PRO A 26 -13.09 -20.64 14.95
N LYS A 27 -14.00 -21.34 15.64
CA LYS A 27 -15.00 -22.23 15.04
C LYS A 27 -15.87 -21.45 14.06
N ARG A 28 -15.90 -21.92 12.82
CA ARG A 28 -16.70 -21.41 11.70
C ARG A 28 -18.18 -21.51 12.06
N PHE A 29 -18.78 -20.40 12.52
CA PHE A 29 -20.23 -20.30 12.72
C PHE A 29 -20.91 -20.37 11.36
N MET A 30 -21.51 -21.53 11.06
CA MET A 30 -22.24 -21.76 9.82
C MET A 30 -23.67 -21.20 9.96
N PHE A 31 -23.80 -19.87 9.94
CA PHE A 31 -25.11 -19.24 9.74
C PHE A 31 -25.45 -19.29 8.26
N ARG A 32 -26.32 -20.24 7.89
CA ARG A 32 -26.94 -20.30 6.56
C ARG A 32 -27.99 -19.20 6.51
N THR A 33 -27.61 -17.97 6.13
CA THR A 33 -28.52 -16.82 6.14
C THR A 33 -29.20 -16.60 4.79
N LYS A 34 -30.41 -16.05 4.91
CA LYS A 34 -31.43 -15.71 3.91
C LYS A 34 -30.98 -14.75 2.79
N TYR A 35 -29.75 -14.25 2.83
CA TYR A 35 -29.22 -13.26 1.88
C TYR A 35 -27.74 -13.56 1.59
N PRO A 36 -27.44 -14.46 0.61
CA PRO A 36 -26.07 -14.89 0.32
C PRO A 36 -25.14 -13.73 -0.07
N ASN A 37 -25.70 -12.62 -0.53
CA ASN A 37 -24.95 -11.46 -1.01
C ASN A 37 -24.72 -10.40 0.07
N LEU A 38 -25.31 -10.51 1.26
CA LEU A 38 -25.21 -9.46 2.29
C LEU A 38 -23.76 -9.33 2.81
N TRP A 39 -23.02 -10.44 2.86
CA TRP A 39 -21.61 -10.44 3.24
C TRP A 39 -20.71 -9.72 2.22
N VAL A 40 -21.00 -9.86 0.92
CA VAL A 40 -20.30 -9.12 -0.15
C VAL A 40 -20.53 -7.61 -0.01
N HIS A 41 -21.76 -7.20 0.32
CA HIS A 41 -22.08 -5.79 0.54
C HIS A 41 -21.46 -5.23 1.83
N VAL A 42 -21.43 -6.01 2.92
CA VAL A 42 -20.79 -5.61 4.19
C VAL A 42 -19.26 -5.53 4.06
N GLN A 43 -18.64 -6.39 3.26
CA GLN A 43 -17.20 -6.36 2.96
C GLN A 43 -16.84 -5.17 2.06
N ALA A 44 -17.68 -4.85 1.08
CA ALA A 44 -17.55 -3.63 0.26
C ALA A 44 -17.72 -2.33 1.08
N LEU A 45 -18.49 -2.36 2.17
CA LEU A 45 -18.66 -1.22 3.09
C LEU A 45 -17.47 -1.02 4.05
N TYR A 46 -16.65 -2.06 4.28
CA TYR A 46 -15.45 -2.00 5.14
C TYR A 46 -14.13 -1.88 4.35
N SER A 47 -14.16 -2.05 3.03
CA SER A 47 -12.98 -1.86 2.19
C SER A 47 -12.88 -0.40 1.76
N SER A 48 -12.21 0.41 2.59
CA SER A 48 -11.75 1.73 2.16
C SER A 48 -10.87 1.53 0.93
N ALA A 49 -11.35 1.92 -0.25
CA ALA A 49 -10.59 1.79 -1.49
C ALA A 49 -9.20 2.44 -1.31
N MET A 50 -8.14 1.67 -1.57
CA MET A 50 -6.75 2.13 -1.44
C MET A 50 -6.51 3.42 -2.21
N ARG A 51 -5.97 4.44 -1.55
CA ARG A 51 -5.74 5.77 -2.14
C ARG A 51 -4.30 5.93 -2.58
N LEU A 52 -4.11 6.33 -3.82
CA LEU A 52 -2.81 6.46 -4.48
C LEU A 52 -2.49 7.93 -4.73
N CYS A 53 -1.24 8.31 -4.45
CA CYS A 53 -0.63 9.57 -4.86
C CYS A 53 0.47 9.26 -5.90
N LEU A 54 0.43 9.92 -7.06
CA LEU A 54 1.46 9.77 -8.09
C LEU A 54 2.40 10.98 -8.05
N ILE A 55 3.69 10.72 -7.86
CA ILE A 55 4.74 11.73 -7.96
C ILE A 55 5.53 11.45 -9.23
N GLY A 56 5.31 12.27 -10.25
CA GLY A 56 5.68 12.02 -11.64
C GLY A 56 4.49 11.50 -12.44
N TYR A 57 4.12 12.21 -13.51
CA TYR A 57 3.02 11.82 -14.40
C TYR A 57 3.47 11.72 -15.85
N GLY A 58 4.65 11.12 -16.07
CA GLY A 58 5.19 10.80 -17.40
C GLY A 58 4.61 9.51 -18.00
N ASN A 59 5.32 8.91 -18.94
CA ASN A 59 4.92 7.67 -19.62
C ASN A 59 4.51 6.53 -18.66
N VAL A 60 5.21 6.38 -17.54
CA VAL A 60 4.91 5.33 -16.55
C VAL A 60 3.63 5.65 -15.78
N GLY A 61 3.48 6.88 -15.29
CA GLY A 61 2.27 7.32 -14.57
C GLY A 61 1.02 7.24 -15.45
N TYR A 62 1.12 7.73 -16.69
CA TYR A 62 0.06 7.58 -17.69
C TYR A 62 -0.21 6.11 -18.03
N GLY A 63 0.83 5.30 -18.24
CA GLY A 63 0.71 3.86 -18.51
C GLY A 63 -0.02 3.13 -17.38
N PHE A 64 0.26 3.48 -16.12
CA PHE A 64 -0.46 2.95 -14.97
C PHE A 64 -1.95 3.33 -14.99
N VAL A 65 -2.28 4.61 -15.24
CA VAL A 65 -3.69 5.06 -15.40
C VAL A 65 -4.39 4.28 -16.51
N ARG A 66 -3.71 4.07 -17.65
CA ARG A 66 -4.23 3.28 -18.78
C ARG A 66 -4.50 1.82 -18.42
N VAL A 67 -3.65 1.20 -17.61
CA VAL A 67 -3.87 -0.17 -17.11
C VAL A 67 -5.11 -0.21 -16.22
N LEU A 68 -5.27 0.74 -15.29
CA LEU A 68 -6.45 0.82 -14.44
C LEU A 68 -7.74 1.04 -15.25
N LEU A 69 -7.72 1.89 -16.27
CA LEU A 69 -8.86 2.10 -17.17
C LEU A 69 -9.23 0.82 -17.95
N ARG A 70 -8.23 0.14 -18.51
CA ARG A 70 -8.46 -1.02 -19.38
C ARG A 70 -8.82 -2.29 -18.60
N HIS A 71 -8.22 -2.48 -17.44
CA HIS A 71 -8.30 -3.73 -16.68
C HIS A 71 -8.99 -3.58 -15.32
N GLY A 72 -9.53 -2.41 -14.99
CA GLY A 72 -10.13 -2.11 -13.67
C GLY A 72 -11.24 -3.08 -13.26
N SER A 73 -12.12 -3.49 -14.18
CA SER A 73 -13.15 -4.48 -13.87
C SER A 73 -12.55 -5.85 -13.54
N TRP A 74 -11.57 -6.30 -14.31
CA TRP A 74 -10.89 -7.57 -14.06
C TRP A 74 -10.10 -7.54 -12.73
N LEU A 75 -9.40 -6.43 -12.44
CA LEU A 75 -8.67 -6.25 -11.19
C LEU A 75 -9.60 -6.29 -9.97
N ARG A 76 -10.76 -5.61 -10.07
CA ARG A 76 -11.79 -5.60 -9.03
C ARG A 76 -12.41 -6.99 -8.83
N GLU A 77 -12.78 -7.68 -9.91
CA GLU A 77 -13.43 -8.99 -9.82
C GLU A 77 -12.49 -10.09 -9.34
N ARG A 78 -11.21 -10.05 -9.76
CA ARG A 78 -10.25 -11.12 -9.45
C ARG A 78 -9.51 -10.92 -8.13
N PHE A 79 -9.23 -9.67 -7.76
CA PHE A 79 -8.35 -9.35 -6.63
C PHE A 79 -8.98 -8.37 -5.63
N GLU A 80 -10.26 -8.00 -5.80
CA GLU A 80 -10.90 -6.94 -5.01
C GLU A 80 -10.12 -5.62 -5.04
N PHE A 81 -9.36 -5.41 -6.13
CA PHE A 81 -8.45 -4.28 -6.29
C PHE A 81 -9.10 -3.18 -7.12
N SER A 82 -9.55 -2.14 -6.44
CA SER A 82 -10.13 -0.94 -7.06
C SER A 82 -9.59 0.32 -6.39
N PRO A 83 -8.33 0.69 -6.65
CA PRO A 83 -7.71 1.86 -6.02
C PRO A 83 -8.31 3.16 -6.55
N LYS A 84 -8.15 4.23 -5.78
CA LYS A 84 -8.47 5.61 -6.18
C LYS A 84 -7.19 6.42 -6.29
N ILE A 85 -6.99 7.13 -7.39
CA ILE A 85 -5.92 8.14 -7.46
C ILE A 85 -6.47 9.42 -6.85
N VAL A 86 -5.86 9.90 -5.76
CA VAL A 86 -6.33 11.08 -5.02
C VAL A 86 -5.44 12.30 -5.21
N ALA A 87 -4.22 12.10 -5.73
CA ALA A 87 -3.31 13.18 -6.04
C ALA A 87 -2.37 12.77 -7.18
N VAL A 88 -2.05 13.73 -8.04
CA VAL A 88 -1.02 13.61 -9.07
C VAL A 88 -0.20 14.89 -9.07
N HIS A 89 1.12 14.75 -9.01
CA HIS A 89 2.06 15.85 -9.14
C HIS A 89 3.05 15.55 -10.26
N ASP A 90 3.29 16.51 -11.14
CA ASP A 90 4.32 16.46 -12.16
C ASP A 90 5.01 17.81 -12.29
N LEU A 91 6.34 17.80 -12.41
CA LEU A 91 7.14 19.03 -12.44
C LEU A 91 6.76 19.94 -13.62
N ARG A 92 6.29 19.39 -14.74
CA ARG A 92 5.99 20.15 -15.96
C ARG A 92 4.51 20.46 -16.09
N ARG A 93 3.64 19.54 -15.67
CA ARG A 93 2.18 19.64 -15.86
C ARG A 93 1.44 20.14 -14.62
N GLY A 94 2.14 20.37 -13.50
CA GLY A 94 1.57 20.87 -12.27
C GLY A 94 0.97 19.77 -11.38
N THR A 95 -0.02 20.15 -10.58
CA THR A 95 -0.59 19.31 -9.53
C THR A 95 -2.11 19.22 -9.71
N VAL A 96 -2.71 18.13 -9.23
CA VAL A 96 -4.16 18.03 -9.03
C VAL A 96 -4.44 17.14 -7.81
N LEU A 97 -5.39 17.56 -6.95
CA LEU A 97 -5.82 16.78 -5.80
C LEU A 97 -7.34 16.57 -5.82
N SER A 98 -7.76 15.39 -5.42
CA SER A 98 -9.16 15.07 -5.12
C SER A 98 -9.19 14.01 -4.02
N PRO A 99 -9.49 14.38 -2.76
CA PRO A 99 -9.58 13.42 -1.65
C PRO A 99 -10.58 12.29 -1.88
N LEU A 100 -11.55 12.48 -2.78
CA LEU A 100 -12.58 11.50 -3.14
C LEU A 100 -12.19 10.58 -4.31
N GLY A 101 -11.10 10.92 -5.01
CA GLY A 101 -10.62 10.25 -6.22
C GLY A 101 -10.75 11.14 -7.46
N LEU A 102 -9.78 11.02 -8.37
CA LEU A 102 -9.75 11.66 -9.67
C LEU A 102 -10.39 10.75 -10.72
N ASP A 103 -11.01 11.36 -11.72
CA ASP A 103 -11.52 10.64 -12.88
C ASP A 103 -10.35 10.20 -13.77
N LEU A 104 -10.22 8.88 -13.94
CA LEU A 104 -9.11 8.29 -14.70
C LEU A 104 -9.19 8.61 -16.21
N MET A 105 -10.39 8.75 -16.77
CA MET A 105 -10.57 9.13 -18.18
C MET A 105 -10.12 10.56 -18.41
N VAL A 106 -10.45 11.46 -17.48
CA VAL A 106 -10.00 12.86 -17.52
C VAL A 106 -8.47 12.95 -17.42
N LEU A 107 -7.87 12.21 -16.48
CA LEU A 107 -6.41 12.13 -16.33
C LEU A 107 -5.70 11.58 -17.57
N ALA A 108 -6.26 10.55 -18.21
CA ALA A 108 -5.71 9.98 -19.43
C ALA A 108 -5.82 10.97 -20.61
N LYS A 109 -6.98 11.60 -20.77
CA LYS A 109 -7.23 12.57 -21.84
C LYS A 109 -6.30 13.79 -21.74
N ALA A 110 -6.06 14.31 -20.53
CA ALA A 110 -5.12 15.41 -20.33
C ALA A 110 -3.69 15.05 -20.73
N TRP A 111 -3.27 13.80 -20.51
CA TRP A 111 -1.98 13.32 -21.01
C TRP A 111 -1.93 13.32 -22.54
N GLU A 112 -2.94 12.71 -23.17
CA GLU A 112 -3.06 12.55 -24.63
C GLU A 112 -3.15 13.90 -25.37
N GLU A 113 -3.83 14.88 -24.79
CA GLU A 113 -4.01 16.24 -25.35
C GLU A 113 -2.89 17.21 -24.93
N ASN A 114 -1.89 16.75 -24.19
CA ASN A 114 -0.81 17.59 -23.65
C ASN A 114 -1.31 18.80 -22.84
N ARG A 115 -2.35 18.59 -22.02
CA ARG A 115 -2.92 19.60 -21.12
C ARG A 115 -2.28 19.54 -19.73
N ASP A 116 -2.31 20.67 -19.04
CA ASP A 116 -1.84 20.78 -17.66
C ASP A 116 -2.85 20.15 -16.69
N LEU A 117 -2.32 19.56 -15.61
CA LEU A 117 -3.14 18.94 -14.55
C LEU A 117 -3.95 19.99 -13.77
N LEU A 118 -3.47 21.24 -13.75
CA LEU A 118 -4.14 22.38 -13.12
C LEU A 118 -5.54 22.64 -13.70
N GLU A 119 -5.78 22.22 -14.95
CA GLU A 119 -7.07 22.42 -15.61
C GLU A 119 -8.13 21.37 -15.22
N LEU A 120 -7.75 20.37 -14.40
CA LEU A 120 -8.60 19.21 -14.12
C LEU A 120 -9.38 19.28 -12.82
N GLY A 121 -9.16 20.29 -11.98
CA GLY A 121 -9.88 20.43 -10.71
C GLY A 121 -9.25 21.46 -9.78
N GLU A 122 -9.57 21.35 -8.49
CA GLU A 122 -8.92 22.16 -7.45
C GLU A 122 -7.45 21.77 -7.35
N SER A 123 -6.58 22.62 -7.91
CA SER A 123 -5.17 22.56 -7.65
C SER A 123 -4.76 23.79 -6.85
N PRO A 124 -4.32 23.62 -5.60
CA PRO A 124 -3.62 24.69 -4.92
C PRO A 124 -2.39 25.05 -5.75
N SER A 125 -2.28 26.30 -6.17
CA SER A 125 -1.16 26.75 -7.00
C SER A 125 0.14 26.67 -6.20
N GLY A 126 1.20 26.17 -6.83
CA GLY A 126 2.55 26.17 -6.25
C GLY A 126 2.87 25.04 -5.26
N LEU A 127 2.05 23.98 -5.15
CA LEU A 127 2.44 22.81 -4.36
C LEU A 127 3.56 22.02 -5.05
N ASP A 128 4.64 21.79 -4.31
CA ASP A 128 5.70 20.88 -4.69
C ASP A 128 5.34 19.41 -4.36
N ALA A 129 6.17 18.48 -4.84
CA ALA A 129 6.00 17.06 -4.58
C ALA A 129 5.93 16.73 -3.08
N PHE A 130 6.69 17.42 -2.23
CA PHE A 130 6.75 17.15 -0.80
C PHE A 130 5.45 17.55 -0.10
N SER A 131 4.91 18.71 -0.43
CA SER A 131 3.61 19.16 0.07
C SER A 131 2.51 18.23 -0.39
N VAL A 132 2.50 17.78 -1.65
CA VAL A 132 1.53 16.79 -2.14
C VAL A 132 1.62 15.47 -1.38
N ILE A 133 2.83 14.96 -1.13
CA ILE A 133 3.03 13.75 -0.30
C ILE A 133 2.47 13.97 1.11
N LYS A 134 2.71 15.13 1.73
CA LYS A 134 2.27 15.43 3.11
C LYS A 134 0.77 15.64 3.23
N GLU A 135 0.18 16.41 2.32
CA GLU A 135 -1.19 16.92 2.40
C GLU A 135 -2.21 15.93 1.82
N SER A 136 -1.80 15.07 0.88
CA SER A 136 -2.72 14.09 0.32
C SER A 136 -3.13 13.04 1.35
N ASN A 137 -4.41 12.65 1.28
CA ASN A 137 -4.95 11.55 2.06
C ASN A 137 -4.54 10.17 1.50
N ALA A 138 -3.47 10.07 0.71
CA ALA A 138 -3.04 8.82 0.09
C ALA A 138 -2.50 7.80 1.10
N ASP A 139 -2.79 6.52 0.86
CA ASP A 139 -2.25 5.38 1.59
C ASP A 139 -0.92 4.91 0.97
N VAL A 140 -0.79 5.06 -0.35
CA VAL A 140 0.38 4.65 -1.13
C VAL A 140 0.87 5.79 -2.02
N VAL A 141 2.17 6.01 -2.04
CA VAL A 141 2.84 6.92 -2.97
C VAL A 141 3.52 6.11 -4.07
N LEU A 142 3.16 6.38 -5.32
CA LEU A 142 3.87 5.91 -6.51
C LEU A 142 4.91 6.94 -6.90
N GLU A 143 6.18 6.63 -6.67
CA GLU A 143 7.30 7.49 -7.03
C GLU A 143 7.81 7.10 -8.43
N LEU A 144 7.51 7.96 -9.40
CA LEU A 144 7.66 7.74 -10.83
C LEU A 144 8.44 8.87 -11.52
N THR A 145 9.23 9.63 -10.75
CA THR A 145 10.02 10.74 -11.30
C THR A 145 11.21 10.22 -12.11
N PRO A 146 11.80 11.06 -12.99
CA PRO A 146 13.02 10.68 -13.70
C PRO A 146 14.14 10.24 -12.76
N THR A 147 14.94 9.27 -13.22
CA THR A 147 16.04 8.73 -12.43
C THR A 147 17.27 9.62 -12.47
N ASP A 148 17.78 9.98 -11.30
CA ASP A 148 19.17 10.41 -11.10
C ASP A 148 19.96 9.23 -10.50
N LEU A 149 20.93 8.68 -11.25
CA LEU A 149 21.78 7.58 -10.79
C LEU A 149 22.99 8.05 -9.99
N THR A 150 23.31 9.35 -10.02
CA THR A 150 24.44 9.94 -9.30
C THR A 150 24.05 10.22 -7.86
N THR A 151 22.91 10.89 -7.67
CA THR A 151 22.46 11.34 -6.34
C THR A 151 21.28 10.54 -5.80
N GLY A 152 20.44 9.98 -6.68
CA GLY A 152 19.17 9.36 -6.28
C GLY A 152 18.09 10.37 -5.87
N GLU A 153 18.38 11.67 -5.91
CA GLU A 153 17.47 12.75 -5.54
C GLU A 153 16.74 13.32 -6.77
N PRO A 154 15.55 13.93 -6.59
CA PRO A 154 14.79 14.10 -5.34
C PRO A 154 14.00 12.84 -4.92
N ALA A 155 14.05 11.77 -5.72
CA ALA A 155 13.27 10.56 -5.50
C ALA A 155 13.52 9.93 -4.12
N ALA A 156 14.77 9.85 -3.67
CA ALA A 156 15.08 9.34 -2.34
C ALA A 156 14.42 10.17 -1.24
N SER A 157 14.44 11.50 -1.33
CA SER A 157 13.75 12.39 -0.39
C SER A 157 12.23 12.25 -0.45
N HIS A 158 11.64 12.08 -1.62
CA HIS A 158 10.20 11.78 -1.76
C HIS A 158 9.84 10.49 -1.01
N ILE A 159 10.61 9.42 -1.23
CA ILE A 159 10.38 8.11 -0.61
C ILE A 159 10.53 8.20 0.91
N ARG A 160 11.60 8.82 1.42
CA ARG A 160 11.79 9.03 2.86
C ARG A 160 10.64 9.80 3.49
N THR A 161 10.18 10.85 2.82
CA THR A 161 9.05 11.66 3.29
C THR A 161 7.79 10.81 3.40
N ALA A 162 7.45 10.05 2.36
CA ALA A 162 6.26 9.20 2.34
C ALA A 162 6.31 8.10 3.42
N LEU A 163 7.43 7.38 3.51
CA LEU A 163 7.60 6.32 4.51
C LEU A 163 7.54 6.87 5.94
N SER A 164 8.17 8.02 6.19
CA SER A 164 8.17 8.66 7.52
C SER A 164 6.78 9.05 8.00
N LEU A 165 5.87 9.34 7.05
CA LEU A 165 4.45 9.64 7.29
C LEU A 165 3.56 8.39 7.40
N GLY A 166 4.16 7.18 7.37
CA GLY A 166 3.40 5.94 7.44
C GLY A 166 2.65 5.60 6.15
N LYS A 167 3.11 6.12 4.99
CA LYS A 167 2.56 5.75 3.67
C LYS A 167 3.40 4.63 3.06
N HIS A 168 2.75 3.71 2.35
CA HIS A 168 3.48 2.74 1.53
C HIS A 168 4.10 3.45 0.33
N VAL A 169 5.17 2.88 -0.21
CA VAL A 169 5.83 3.41 -1.42
C VAL A 169 6.05 2.29 -2.43
N VAL A 170 5.71 2.60 -3.69
CA VAL A 170 6.13 1.81 -4.84
C VAL A 170 6.91 2.73 -5.78
N THR A 171 8.08 2.31 -6.25
CA THR A 171 8.90 3.11 -7.18
C THR A 171 9.33 2.30 -8.39
N THR A 172 9.47 3.00 -9.52
CA THR A 172 10.19 2.49 -10.71
C THR A 172 11.55 3.17 -10.88
N ASN A 173 11.95 4.04 -9.94
CA ASN A 173 13.18 4.80 -9.99
C ASN A 173 14.36 4.01 -9.41
N LYS A 174 15.38 3.74 -10.24
CA LYS A 174 16.54 2.93 -9.87
C LYS A 174 17.51 3.63 -8.93
N GLY A 175 17.61 4.96 -9.03
CA GLY A 175 18.56 5.79 -8.27
C GLY A 175 18.45 5.60 -6.76
N PRO A 176 17.29 5.87 -6.13
CA PRO A 176 17.13 5.73 -4.68
C PRO A 176 17.30 4.28 -4.21
N VAL A 177 16.92 3.30 -5.02
CA VAL A 177 17.07 1.89 -4.68
C VAL A 177 18.55 1.48 -4.68
N ALA A 178 19.30 1.87 -5.69
CA ALA A 178 20.72 1.55 -5.82
C ALA A 178 21.57 2.21 -4.72
N LEU A 179 21.29 3.48 -4.41
CA LEU A 179 22.11 4.27 -3.48
C LEU A 179 21.65 4.15 -2.02
N PHE A 180 20.35 4.02 -1.78
CA PHE A 180 19.76 4.10 -0.43
C PHE A 180 18.84 2.93 -0.08
N GLY A 181 18.73 1.90 -0.91
CA GLY A 181 17.74 0.83 -0.72
C GLY A 181 17.74 0.18 0.67
N LYS A 182 18.91 -0.04 1.27
CA LYS A 182 19.02 -0.60 2.64
C LYS A 182 18.39 0.30 3.70
N GLU A 183 18.67 1.60 3.61
CA GLU A 183 18.13 2.61 4.54
C GLU A 183 16.63 2.76 4.36
N LEU A 184 16.15 2.84 3.12
CA LEU A 184 14.72 2.96 2.82
C LEU A 184 13.92 1.72 3.26
N LEU A 185 14.48 0.52 3.10
CA LEU A 185 13.87 -0.72 3.60
C LEU A 185 13.79 -0.76 5.12
N ALA A 186 14.86 -0.33 5.81
CA ALA A 186 14.88 -0.25 7.27
C ALA A 186 13.83 0.75 7.79
N LEU A 187 13.73 1.93 7.15
CA LEU A 187 12.72 2.94 7.46
C LEU A 187 11.29 2.40 7.25
N ALA A 188 11.04 1.71 6.13
CA ALA A 188 9.74 1.09 5.87
C ALA A 188 9.37 0.05 6.95
N GLN A 189 10.34 -0.76 7.38
CA GLN A 189 10.14 -1.73 8.46
C GLN A 189 9.84 -1.05 9.80
N GLU A 190 10.60 -0.01 10.16
CA GLU A 190 10.37 0.78 11.38
C GLU A 190 8.94 1.35 11.41
N LYS A 191 8.51 1.93 10.29
CA LYS A 191 7.20 2.56 10.14
C LYS A 191 6.07 1.56 9.86
N ARG A 192 6.37 0.25 9.79
CA ARG A 192 5.42 -0.84 9.51
C ARG A 192 4.65 -0.64 8.21
N VAL A 193 5.33 -0.13 7.20
CA VAL A 193 4.81 0.05 5.84
C VAL A 193 5.64 -0.76 4.84
N HIS A 194 5.27 -0.69 3.56
CA HIS A 194 5.93 -1.44 2.50
C HIS A 194 6.65 -0.48 1.57
N PHE A 195 7.87 -0.84 1.21
CA PHE A 195 8.63 -0.24 0.13
C PHE A 195 8.85 -1.30 -0.95
N ARG A 196 8.30 -1.08 -2.15
CA ARG A 196 8.36 -2.01 -3.29
C ARG A 196 9.00 -1.32 -4.49
N PHE A 197 9.81 -2.06 -5.23
CA PHE A 197 10.61 -1.49 -6.32
C PHE A 197 10.84 -2.46 -7.48
N GLU A 198 9.95 -3.43 -7.69
CA GLU A 198 10.10 -4.42 -8.77
C GLU A 198 10.17 -3.76 -10.17
N GLY A 199 9.47 -2.64 -10.38
CA GLY A 199 9.56 -1.87 -11.62
C GLY A 199 10.92 -1.22 -11.90
N THR A 200 11.88 -1.29 -10.96
CA THR A 200 13.26 -0.82 -11.14
C THR A 200 14.14 -1.85 -11.87
N VAL A 201 13.70 -3.10 -12.01
CA VAL A 201 14.45 -4.17 -12.67
C VAL A 201 13.65 -4.71 -13.86
N MET A 202 14.31 -4.86 -15.02
CA MET A 202 13.78 -5.53 -16.22
C MET A 202 12.43 -5.02 -16.81
N ALA A 203 12.11 -3.73 -16.64
CA ALA A 203 10.98 -3.05 -17.32
C ALA A 203 9.61 -3.75 -17.18
N GLY A 204 9.37 -4.46 -16.08
CA GLY A 204 8.10 -5.16 -15.83
C GLY A 204 8.08 -6.64 -16.20
N THR A 205 9.23 -7.26 -16.49
CA THR A 205 9.31 -8.72 -16.55
C THR A 205 9.55 -9.27 -15.13
N PRO A 206 8.66 -10.15 -14.60
CA PRO A 206 8.76 -10.69 -13.25
C PRO A 206 10.04 -11.50 -12.98
#